data_AF-A0A7V2EMC3-F1
#
_entry.id   AF-A0A7V2EMC3-F1
#
_cell.length_a   1.000
_cell.length_b   1.000
_cell.length_c   1.000
_cell.angle_alpha   90.00
_cell.angle_beta   90.00
_cell.angle_gamma   90.00
#
_symmetry.space_group_name_H-M   'P 1'
#
loop_
_entity.id
_entity.type
_entity.pdbx_description
1 polymer ?
#
loop_
_entity_poly.entity_id
_entity_poly.type
_entity_poly.pdbx_seq_one_letter_code
_entity_poly.pdbx_strand_id
1 'polypeptide(L)'
;MLNQAALDERISKCRGILDENPNSQIFAALADAYRKNGELDKAFRVCRQGLRIHPEYGAGHLIMAKINFDRKMYDWAESELKEAINYDGRTRATDMLNAKIKTKQGKLDEAKVLVNELLSTDPQNEQLNELLGRIERGRLEQKKKEMESRRLFESRALAEDKDLLQKENMQPTLNSTEALNKIASFPGMNACFFTNHNGMMVEADLPEYFDQDSYAALSTEIYRFANENVGSVRFGRVKQVLIELEGEKIWMIHTGNQILVLVMSENVNLGSLKLKLSKVLAQIAEI
;
A
#
# COMPACT_ATOMS: atom_id res chain seq x y z
N MET A 1 -17.89 34.08 13.07
CA MET A 1 -16.54 33.99 13.66
C MET A 1 -16.57 34.70 14.99
N LEU A 2 -15.91 34.18 16.03
CA LEU A 2 -15.71 34.97 17.24
C LEU A 2 -14.84 36.18 16.86
N ASN A 3 -15.18 37.36 17.37
CA ASN A 3 -14.33 38.55 17.27
C ASN A 3 -12.98 38.25 17.97
N GLN A 4 -11.85 38.71 17.42
CA GLN A 4 -10.52 38.47 17.99
C GLN A 4 -10.45 38.83 19.48
N ALA A 5 -11.03 39.97 19.85
CA ALA A 5 -11.12 40.40 21.24
C ALA A 5 -11.86 39.39 22.15
N ALA A 6 -12.89 38.72 21.64
CA ALA A 6 -13.64 37.71 22.38
C ALA A 6 -12.86 36.39 22.53
N LEU A 7 -12.00 36.04 21.56
CA LEU A 7 -11.08 34.90 21.68
C LEU A 7 -10.00 35.18 22.73
N ASP A 8 -9.41 36.38 22.71
CA ASP A 8 -8.38 36.78 23.66
C ASP A 8 -8.92 36.81 25.10
N GLU A 9 -10.13 37.37 25.29
CA GLU A 9 -10.83 37.34 26.59
C GLU A 9 -11.09 35.89 27.05
N ARG A 10 -11.58 35.03 26.15
CA ARG A 10 -11.83 33.62 26.46
C ARG A 10 -10.56 32.88 26.87
N ILE A 11 -9.46 33.11 26.16
CA ILE A 11 -8.15 32.54 26.48
C ILE A 11 -7.71 33.01 27.87
N SER A 12 -7.77 34.32 28.13
CA SER A 12 -7.36 34.90 29.42
C SER A 12 -8.15 34.31 30.58
N LYS A 13 -9.49 34.25 30.46
CA LYS A 13 -10.37 33.71 31.49
C LYS A 13 -10.15 32.22 31.73
N CYS A 14 -10.07 31.42 30.66
CA CYS A 14 -9.85 29.97 30.81
C CYS A 14 -8.45 29.67 31.38
N ARG A 15 -7.44 30.48 31.05
CA ARG A 15 -6.10 30.36 31.62
C ARG A 15 -6.10 30.68 33.11
N GLY A 16 -6.73 31.78 33.54
CA GLY A 16 -6.84 32.12 34.97
C GLY A 16 -7.48 31.01 35.80
N ILE A 17 -8.58 30.41 35.30
CA ILE A 17 -9.24 29.28 35.98
C ILE A 17 -8.32 28.05 36.06
N LEU A 18 -7.55 27.78 35.01
CA LEU A 18 -6.63 26.64 34.98
C LEU A 18 -5.40 26.87 35.88
N ASP A 19 -4.92 28.11 35.99
CA ASP A 19 -3.81 28.49 36.86
C ASP A 19 -4.23 28.39 38.34
N GLU A 20 -5.45 28.80 38.68
CA GLU A 20 -6.03 28.66 40.03
C GLU A 20 -6.36 27.20 40.38
N ASN A 21 -6.83 26.41 39.41
CA ASN A 21 -7.15 25.00 39.58
C ASN A 21 -6.57 24.16 38.42
N PRO A 22 -5.32 23.68 38.55
CA PRO A 22 -4.66 22.87 37.53
C PRO A 22 -5.36 21.55 37.20
N ASN A 23 -6.21 21.05 38.10
CA ASN A 23 -7.01 19.84 37.91
C ASN A 23 -8.38 20.12 37.27
N SER A 24 -8.65 21.34 36.81
CA SER A 24 -9.92 21.67 36.17
C SER A 24 -10.02 21.14 34.73
N GLN A 25 -11.20 20.66 34.34
CA GLN A 25 -11.51 20.27 32.94
C GLN A 25 -11.58 21.48 31.97
N ILE A 26 -11.41 22.71 32.47
CA ILE A 26 -11.41 23.95 31.67
C ILE A 26 -10.32 23.96 30.58
N PHE A 27 -9.30 23.10 30.71
CA PHE A 27 -8.24 22.93 29.72
C PHE A 27 -8.78 22.67 28.32
N ALA A 28 -9.91 21.95 28.18
CA ALA A 28 -10.50 21.66 26.87
C ALA A 28 -11.04 22.94 26.21
N ALA A 29 -11.65 23.83 26.99
CA ALA A 29 -12.11 25.12 26.51
C ALA A 29 -10.95 26.06 26.17
N LEU A 30 -9.87 26.05 26.96
CA LEU A 30 -8.66 26.81 26.68
C LEU A 30 -7.99 26.33 25.38
N ALA A 31 -7.88 25.01 25.22
CA ALA A 31 -7.30 24.41 24.03
C ALA A 31 -8.12 24.69 22.76
N ASP A 32 -9.46 24.62 22.81
CA ASP A 32 -10.31 24.98 21.66
C ASP A 32 -10.22 26.47 21.33
N ALA A 33 -10.06 27.34 22.34
CA ALA A 33 -9.85 28.76 22.11
C ALA A 33 -8.50 29.03 21.41
N TYR A 34 -7.40 28.42 21.87
CA TYR A 34 -6.11 28.49 21.18
C TYR A 34 -6.19 27.94 19.75
N ARG A 35 -6.89 26.82 19.54
CA ARG A 35 -7.10 26.23 18.21
C ARG A 35 -7.81 27.21 17.28
N LYS A 36 -8.90 27.83 17.74
CA LYS A 36 -9.64 28.86 16.99
C LYS A 36 -8.82 30.13 16.73
N ASN A 37 -7.86 30.44 17.61
CA ASN A 37 -6.90 31.52 17.43
C ASN A 37 -5.74 31.19 16.47
N GLY A 38 -5.70 29.96 15.94
CA GLY A 38 -4.62 29.48 15.07
C GLY A 38 -3.35 29.03 15.82
N GLU A 39 -3.32 29.11 17.14
CA GLU A 39 -2.17 28.74 17.98
C GLU A 39 -2.16 27.22 18.27
N LEU A 40 -2.05 26.43 17.21
CA LEU A 40 -2.22 24.96 17.26
C LEU A 40 -1.24 24.25 18.21
N ASP A 41 0.00 24.72 18.33
CA ASP A 41 0.99 24.13 19.24
C ASP A 41 0.66 24.39 20.72
N LYS A 42 0.12 25.58 21.04
CA LYS A 42 -0.35 25.87 22.40
C LYS A 42 -1.60 25.05 22.71
N ALA A 43 -2.54 24.99 21.77
CA ALA A 43 -3.74 24.16 21.89
C ALA A 43 -3.39 22.70 22.20
N PHE A 44 -2.46 22.13 21.43
CA PHE A 44 -2.00 20.74 21.62
C PHE A 44 -1.38 20.53 23.00
N ARG A 45 -0.46 21.41 23.44
CA ARG A 45 0.21 21.27 24.74
C ARG A 45 -0.78 21.34 25.91
N VAL A 46 -1.69 22.32 25.90
CA VAL A 46 -2.72 22.48 26.93
C VAL A 46 -3.63 21.27 26.97
N CYS A 47 -4.13 20.84 25.81
CA CYS A 47 -5.02 19.68 25.72
C CYS A 47 -4.34 18.40 26.20
N ARG A 48 -3.09 18.17 25.79
CA ARG A 48 -2.30 17.02 26.21
C ARG A 48 -2.04 17.00 27.71
N GLN A 49 -1.72 18.15 28.31
CA GLN A 49 -1.50 18.23 29.75
C GLN A 49 -2.80 17.95 30.53
N GLY A 50 -3.92 18.52 30.08
CA GLY A 50 -5.21 18.26 30.69
C GLY A 50 -5.65 16.80 30.60
N LEU A 51 -5.47 16.16 29.44
CA LEU A 51 -5.77 14.73 29.25
C LEU A 51 -4.84 13.81 30.04
N ARG A 52 -3.63 14.26 30.43
CA ARG A 52 -2.81 13.49 31.39
C ARG A 52 -3.42 13.44 32.79
N ILE A 53 -4.19 14.46 33.17
CA ILE A 53 -4.88 14.53 34.47
C ILE A 53 -6.26 13.88 34.38
N HIS A 54 -6.95 14.08 33.25
CA HIS A 54 -8.29 13.57 32.97
C HIS A 54 -8.28 12.67 31.72
N PRO A 55 -7.72 11.44 31.81
CA PRO A 55 -7.56 10.57 30.65
C PRO A 55 -8.87 10.03 30.06
N GLU A 56 -9.98 10.12 30.78
CA GLU A 56 -11.29 9.64 30.34
C GLU A 56 -12.23 10.79 29.93
N TYR A 57 -11.70 12.01 29.78
CA TYR A 57 -12.53 13.16 29.47
C TYR A 57 -12.80 13.28 27.97
N GLY A 58 -13.95 12.74 27.53
CA GLY A 58 -14.31 12.64 26.11
C GLY A 58 -14.36 13.99 25.39
N ALA A 59 -14.87 15.06 26.02
CA ALA A 59 -14.81 16.41 25.47
C ALA A 59 -13.37 16.90 25.25
N GLY A 60 -12.42 16.51 26.11
CA GLY A 60 -10.99 16.77 25.93
C GLY A 60 -10.45 16.05 24.69
N HIS A 61 -10.76 14.76 24.54
CA HIS A 61 -10.40 13.96 23.36
C HIS A 61 -10.99 14.53 22.06
N LEU A 62 -12.24 15.02 22.09
CA LEU A 62 -12.85 15.68 20.93
C LEU A 62 -12.11 16.95 20.53
N ILE A 63 -11.64 17.74 21.51
CA ILE A 63 -10.82 18.93 21.21
C ILE A 63 -9.44 18.50 20.67
N MET A 64 -8.81 17.47 21.23
CA MET A 64 -7.55 16.93 20.70
C MET A 64 -7.70 16.45 19.24
N ALA A 65 -8.80 15.77 18.92
CA ALA A 65 -9.13 15.34 17.56
C ALA A 65 -9.24 16.55 16.60
N LYS A 66 -9.92 17.63 17.01
CA LYS A 66 -10.01 18.86 16.21
C LYS A 66 -8.64 19.52 16.02
N ILE A 67 -7.81 19.57 17.06
CA ILE A 67 -6.44 20.10 16.98
C ILE A 67 -5.60 19.29 15.98
N ASN A 68 -5.63 17.96 16.08
CA ASN A 68 -4.90 17.09 15.16
C ASN A 68 -5.42 17.20 13.72
N PHE A 69 -6.73 17.35 13.53
CA PHE A 69 -7.32 17.61 12.22
C PHE A 69 -6.79 18.91 11.60
N ASP A 70 -6.76 20.01 12.36
CA ASP A 70 -6.25 21.30 11.88
C ASP A 70 -4.73 21.26 11.61
N ARG A 71 -3.99 20.42 12.36
CA ARG A 71 -2.57 20.10 12.11
C ARG A 71 -2.34 19.13 10.96
N LYS A 72 -3.40 18.70 10.26
CA LYS A 72 -3.38 17.72 9.15
C LYS A 72 -2.91 16.31 9.54
N MET A 73 -2.91 16.00 10.83
CA MET A 73 -2.55 14.71 11.40
C MET A 73 -3.79 13.82 11.50
N TYR A 74 -4.32 13.38 10.36
CA TYR A 74 -5.67 12.80 10.29
C TYR A 74 -5.81 11.45 11.01
N ASP A 75 -4.78 10.62 11.03
CA ASP A 75 -4.82 9.32 11.73
C ASP A 75 -4.85 9.52 13.26
N TRP A 76 -4.08 10.48 13.76
CA TRP A 76 -4.12 10.89 15.17
C TRP A 76 -5.46 11.54 15.52
N ALA A 77 -6.04 12.33 14.60
CA ALA A 77 -7.38 12.88 14.78
C ALA A 77 -8.44 11.79 14.87
N GLU A 78 -8.34 10.73 14.04
CA GLU A 78 -9.24 9.58 14.08
C GLU A 78 -9.13 8.81 15.40
N SER A 79 -7.90 8.60 15.89
CA SER A 79 -7.68 7.90 17.18
C SER A 79 -8.31 8.65 18.34
N GLU A 80 -8.07 9.96 18.45
CA GLU A 80 -8.63 10.79 19.53
C GLU A 80 -10.16 10.89 19.43
N LEU A 81 -10.70 10.91 18.21
CA LEU A 81 -12.14 10.91 18.01
C LEU A 81 -12.79 9.59 18.45
N LYS A 82 -12.09 8.45 18.31
CA LYS A 82 -12.56 7.17 18.84
C LYS A 82 -12.62 7.18 20.36
N GLU A 83 -11.59 7.71 21.02
CA GLU A 83 -11.60 7.88 22.49
C GLU A 83 -12.75 8.80 22.94
N ALA A 84 -12.95 9.93 22.25
CA ALA A 84 -14.07 10.83 22.54
C ALA A 84 -15.43 10.13 22.48
N ILE A 85 -15.64 9.30 21.45
CA ILE A 85 -16.87 8.50 21.28
C ILE A 85 -16.96 7.39 22.32
N ASN A 86 -15.85 6.79 22.72
CA ASN A 86 -15.81 5.73 23.73
C ASN A 86 -16.25 6.25 25.11
N TYR A 87 -15.78 7.43 25.52
CA TYR A 87 -16.09 7.99 26.83
C TYR A 87 -17.45 8.72 26.89
N ASP A 88 -17.75 9.57 25.91
CA ASP A 88 -18.94 10.45 25.96
C ASP A 88 -20.04 10.03 24.96
N GLY A 89 -19.82 8.98 24.18
CA GLY A 89 -20.75 8.51 23.16
C GLY A 89 -20.71 9.30 21.84
N ARG A 90 -21.52 8.86 20.87
CA ARG A 90 -21.66 9.54 19.59
C ARG A 90 -22.52 10.79 19.73
N THR A 91 -22.06 11.88 19.11
CA THR A 91 -22.78 13.12 18.97
C THR A 91 -22.72 13.62 17.53
N ARG A 92 -23.63 14.53 17.16
CA ARG A 92 -23.58 15.17 15.83
C ARG A 92 -22.23 15.84 15.55
N ALA A 93 -21.55 16.35 16.58
CA ALA A 93 -20.23 16.97 16.45
C ALA A 93 -19.12 15.94 16.17
N THR A 94 -19.17 14.76 16.79
CA THR A 94 -18.20 13.69 16.54
C THR A 94 -18.40 13.12 15.14
N ASP A 95 -19.65 12.91 14.71
CA ASP A 95 -19.96 12.35 13.40
C ASP A 95 -19.57 13.31 12.27
N MET A 96 -19.83 14.61 12.45
CA MET A 96 -19.37 15.65 11.52
C MET A 96 -17.84 15.68 11.41
N LEU A 97 -17.12 15.56 12.52
CA LEU A 97 -15.65 15.54 12.50
C LEU A 97 -15.14 14.24 11.85
N ASN A 98 -15.78 13.10 12.10
CA ASN A 98 -15.44 11.83 11.47
C ASN A 98 -15.57 11.91 9.95
N ALA A 99 -16.70 12.42 9.44
CA ALA A 99 -16.91 12.64 8.01
C ALA A 99 -15.81 13.51 7.38
N LYS A 100 -15.40 14.59 8.07
CA LYS A 100 -14.29 15.46 7.62
C LYS A 100 -12.95 14.73 7.62
N ILE A 101 -12.64 13.96 8.67
CA ILE A 101 -11.40 13.17 8.77
C ILE A 101 -11.34 12.14 7.63
N LYS A 102 -12.40 11.35 7.43
CA LYS A 102 -12.48 10.34 6.36
C LYS A 102 -12.32 10.94 4.97
N THR A 103 -12.93 12.11 4.75
CA THR A 103 -12.76 12.87 3.50
C THR A 103 -11.29 13.24 3.27
N LYS A 104 -10.59 13.70 4.30
CA LYS A 104 -9.18 14.09 4.22
C LYS A 104 -8.21 12.91 4.10
N GLN A 105 -8.57 11.74 4.65
CA GLN A 105 -7.82 10.50 4.46
C GLN A 105 -8.04 9.85 3.07
N GLY A 106 -8.94 10.39 2.24
CA GLY A 106 -9.30 9.78 0.96
C GLY A 106 -10.22 8.55 1.09
N LYS A 107 -10.73 8.26 2.29
CA LYS A 107 -11.73 7.21 2.55
C LYS A 107 -13.12 7.73 2.16
N LEU A 108 -13.30 8.03 0.88
CA LEU A 108 -14.43 8.81 0.37
C LEU A 108 -15.78 8.06 0.45
N ASP A 109 -15.78 6.74 0.30
CA ASP A 109 -16.99 5.93 0.45
C ASP A 109 -17.49 5.91 1.91
N GLU A 110 -16.59 5.72 2.87
CA GLU A 110 -16.91 5.81 4.31
C GLU A 110 -17.42 7.22 4.67
N ALA A 111 -16.76 8.26 4.16
CA ALA A 111 -17.17 9.65 4.39
C ALA A 111 -18.59 9.91 3.85
N LYS A 112 -18.92 9.37 2.68
CA LYS A 112 -20.25 9.54 2.05
C LYS A 112 -21.36 8.94 2.91
N VAL A 113 -21.16 7.74 3.46
CA VAL A 113 -22.14 7.08 4.34
C VAL A 113 -22.45 7.99 5.53
N LEU A 114 -21.41 8.47 6.23
CA LEU A 114 -21.56 9.35 7.39
C LEU A 114 -22.27 10.67 7.04
N VAL A 115 -21.94 11.30 5.91
CA VAL A 115 -22.59 12.54 5.49
C VAL A 115 -24.06 12.32 5.13
N ASN A 116 -24.41 11.22 4.49
CA ASN A 116 -25.79 10.88 4.17
C ASN A 116 -26.62 10.61 5.43
N GLU A 117 -26.05 9.91 6.41
CA GLU A 117 -26.68 9.72 7.74
C GLU A 117 -26.96 11.08 8.40
N LEU A 118 -25.98 11.99 8.40
CA LEU A 118 -26.17 13.34 8.96
C LEU A 118 -27.23 14.15 8.20
N LEU A 119 -27.24 14.07 6.86
CA LEU A 119 -28.23 14.75 6.01
C LEU A 119 -29.64 14.18 6.15
N SER A 120 -29.80 12.90 6.51
CA SER A 120 -31.13 12.32 6.75
C SER A 120 -31.88 13.01 7.88
N THR A 121 -31.14 13.55 8.85
CA THR A 121 -31.69 14.30 10.00
C THR A 121 -31.81 15.80 9.74
N ASP A 122 -31.00 16.35 8.81
CA ASP A 122 -30.98 17.77 8.47
C ASP A 122 -30.64 17.97 6.98
N PRO A 123 -31.63 17.76 6.08
CA PRO A 123 -31.40 17.73 4.64
C PRO A 123 -30.95 19.07 4.04
N GLN A 124 -31.28 20.19 4.70
CA GLN A 124 -30.99 21.55 4.21
C GLN A 124 -29.66 22.10 4.73
N ASN A 125 -28.86 21.29 5.41
CA ASN A 125 -27.58 21.72 5.95
C ASN A 125 -26.56 22.03 4.84
N GLU A 126 -26.32 23.32 4.58
CA GLU A 126 -25.41 23.78 3.53
C GLU A 126 -23.99 23.21 3.68
N GLN A 127 -23.47 23.12 4.92
CA GLN A 127 -22.12 22.61 5.17
C GLN A 127 -21.99 21.13 4.83
N LEU A 128 -23.01 20.33 5.12
CA LEU A 128 -23.04 18.91 4.76
C LEU A 128 -23.18 18.72 3.25
N ASN A 129 -24.02 19.52 2.59
CA ASN A 129 -24.17 19.49 1.14
C ASN A 129 -22.87 19.89 0.43
N GLU A 130 -22.15 20.91 0.93
CA GLU A 130 -20.83 21.29 0.42
C GLU A 130 -19.81 20.15 0.60
N LEU A 131 -19.80 19.51 1.78
CA LEU A 131 -18.91 18.38 2.06
C LEU A 131 -19.22 17.18 1.16
N LEU A 132 -20.49 16.84 0.96
CA LEU A 132 -20.91 15.79 0.04
C LEU A 132 -20.44 16.07 -1.39
N GLY A 133 -20.59 17.31 -1.85
CA GLY A 133 -20.09 17.72 -3.17
C GLY A 133 -18.56 17.55 -3.32
N ARG A 134 -17.79 17.83 -2.26
CA ARG A 134 -16.33 17.58 -2.26
C ARG A 134 -16.01 16.09 -2.31
N ILE A 135 -16.74 15.27 -1.55
CA ILE A 135 -16.59 13.81 -1.53
C ILE A 135 -16.85 13.23 -2.93
N GLU A 136 -17.96 13.60 -3.57
CA GLU A 136 -18.32 13.05 -4.89
C GLU A 136 -17.33 13.44 -5.99
N ARG A 137 -16.81 14.68 -5.97
CA ARG A 137 -15.74 15.08 -6.91
C ARG A 137 -14.49 14.22 -6.72
N GLY A 138 -14.07 14.00 -5.47
CA GLY A 138 -12.92 13.14 -5.18
C GLY A 138 -13.13 11.69 -5.66
N ARG A 139 -14.34 11.13 -5.50
CA ARG A 139 -14.68 9.78 -5.95
C ARG A 139 -14.62 9.67 -7.47
N LEU A 140 -15.14 10.68 -8.18
CA LEU A 140 -15.07 10.74 -9.64
C LEU A 140 -13.62 10.79 -10.13
N GLU A 141 -12.77 11.59 -9.48
CA GLU A 141 -11.34 11.66 -9.79
C GLU A 141 -10.62 10.33 -9.54
N GLN A 142 -10.89 9.67 -8.42
CA GLN A 142 -10.33 8.35 -8.11
C GLN A 142 -10.76 7.31 -9.16
N LYS A 143 -12.05 7.27 -9.50
CA LYS A 143 -12.57 6.36 -10.54
C LYS A 143 -11.95 6.64 -11.91
N LYS A 144 -11.73 7.91 -12.27
CA LYS A 144 -11.04 8.28 -13.52
C LYS A 144 -9.61 7.73 -13.55
N LYS A 145 -8.85 7.93 -12.47
CA LYS A 145 -7.48 7.41 -12.36
C LYS A 145 -7.43 5.88 -12.44
N GLU A 146 -8.38 5.19 -11.80
CA GLU A 146 -8.51 3.74 -11.88
C GLU A 146 -8.81 3.26 -13.30
N MET A 147 -9.73 3.93 -14.01
CA MET A 147 -10.05 3.63 -15.41
C MET A 147 -8.86 3.89 -16.34
N GLU A 148 -8.14 5.00 -16.16
CA GLU A 148 -6.93 5.31 -16.93
C GLU A 148 -5.83 4.28 -16.69
N SER A 149 -5.60 3.89 -15.44
CA SER A 149 -4.63 2.86 -15.07
C SER A 149 -4.99 1.51 -15.68
N ARG A 150 -6.28 1.14 -15.65
CA ARG A 150 -6.80 -0.07 -16.28
C ARG A 150 -6.61 -0.05 -17.80
N ARG A 151 -6.93 1.07 -18.46
CA ARG A 151 -6.76 1.22 -19.91
C ARG A 151 -5.28 1.13 -20.32
N LEU A 152 -4.38 1.70 -19.51
CA LEU A 152 -2.93 1.60 -19.73
C LEU A 152 -2.42 0.16 -19.55
N PHE A 153 -2.98 -0.56 -18.57
CA PHE A 153 -2.67 -1.97 -18.38
C PHE A 153 -3.17 -2.82 -19.57
N GLU A 154 -4.42 -2.63 -20.00
CA GLU A 154 -5.01 -3.33 -21.14
C GLU A 154 -4.26 -3.02 -22.46
N SER A 155 -3.83 -1.77 -22.69
CA SER A 155 -3.06 -1.43 -23.88
C SER A 155 -1.67 -2.06 -23.90
N ARG A 156 -1.02 -2.18 -22.73
CA ARG A 156 0.25 -2.91 -22.60
C ARG A 156 0.07 -4.40 -22.84
N ALA A 157 -0.97 -5.02 -22.27
CA ALA A 157 -1.27 -6.43 -22.50
C ALA A 157 -1.49 -6.72 -24.01
N LEU A 158 -2.27 -5.89 -24.70
CA LEU A 158 -2.47 -6.01 -26.16
C LEU A 158 -1.18 -5.81 -26.97
N ALA A 159 -0.25 -4.96 -26.51
CA ALA A 159 1.05 -4.78 -27.14
C ALA A 159 1.97 -5.99 -26.90
N GLU A 160 1.98 -6.55 -25.69
CA GLU A 160 2.68 -7.78 -25.35
C GLU A 160 2.16 -8.97 -26.18
N ASP A 161 0.83 -9.10 -26.33
CA ASP A 161 0.21 -10.14 -27.17
C ASP A 161 0.61 -9.99 -28.65
N LYS A 162 0.70 -8.76 -29.17
CA LYS A 162 1.19 -8.53 -30.54
C LYS A 162 2.67 -8.88 -30.70
N ASP A 163 3.50 -8.57 -29.71
CA ASP A 163 4.91 -8.94 -29.71
C ASP A 163 5.11 -10.46 -29.59
N LEU A 164 4.23 -11.15 -28.85
CA LEU A 164 4.20 -12.62 -28.75
C LEU A 164 3.79 -13.26 -30.07
N LEU A 165 2.72 -12.78 -30.73
CA LEU A 165 2.30 -13.24 -32.06
C LEU A 165 3.38 -13.02 -33.14
N GLN A 166 4.19 -11.96 -33.02
CA GLN A 166 5.36 -11.76 -33.89
C GLN A 166 6.51 -12.73 -33.59
N LYS A 167 6.66 -13.17 -32.34
CA LYS A 167 7.65 -14.17 -31.93
C LYS A 167 7.24 -15.60 -32.27
N GLU A 168 5.95 -15.94 -32.20
CA GLU A 168 5.41 -17.25 -32.61
C GLU A 168 5.63 -17.54 -34.12
N ASN A 169 5.76 -16.49 -34.95
CA ASN A 169 6.10 -16.62 -36.37
C ASN A 169 7.61 -16.80 -36.64
N MET A 170 8.48 -16.79 -35.62
CA MET A 170 9.87 -17.23 -35.78
C MET A 170 9.93 -18.75 -35.63
N GLN A 171 10.39 -19.43 -36.68
CA GLN A 171 10.74 -20.84 -36.54
C GLN A 171 11.81 -20.99 -35.44
N PRO A 172 11.63 -21.91 -34.49
CA PRO A 172 12.62 -22.14 -33.46
C PRO A 172 13.94 -22.61 -34.08
N THR A 173 15.02 -21.96 -33.68
CA THR A 173 16.36 -22.17 -34.24
C THR A 173 17.31 -22.88 -33.27
N LEU A 174 16.91 -23.05 -32.00
CA LEU A 174 17.67 -23.76 -30.97
C LEU A 174 16.83 -24.87 -30.33
N ASN A 175 17.47 -26.01 -30.08
CA ASN A 175 16.94 -27.01 -29.15
C ASN A 175 17.32 -26.66 -27.68
N SER A 176 16.74 -27.39 -26.71
CA SER A 176 16.94 -27.15 -25.27
C SER A 176 18.41 -27.22 -24.85
N THR A 177 19.16 -28.18 -25.41
CA THR A 177 20.58 -28.39 -25.12
C THR A 177 21.44 -27.22 -25.61
N GLU A 178 21.22 -26.76 -26.84
CA GLU A 178 21.93 -25.60 -27.41
C GLU A 178 21.62 -24.31 -26.66
N ALA A 179 20.38 -24.15 -26.20
CA ALA A 179 19.98 -23.03 -25.36
C ALA A 179 20.70 -23.06 -24.02
N LEU A 180 20.73 -24.20 -23.32
CA LEU A 180 21.44 -24.31 -22.04
C LEU A 180 22.93 -24.07 -22.20
N ASN A 181 23.58 -24.61 -23.25
CA ASN A 181 24.99 -24.32 -23.53
C ASN A 181 25.27 -22.81 -23.69
N LYS A 182 24.38 -22.08 -24.36
CA LYS A 182 24.48 -20.62 -24.47
C LYS A 182 24.26 -19.90 -23.14
N ILE A 183 23.45 -20.44 -22.24
CA ILE A 183 23.18 -19.88 -20.92
C ILE A 183 24.33 -20.17 -19.95
N ALA A 184 24.78 -21.43 -19.89
CA ALA A 184 25.92 -21.92 -19.11
C ALA A 184 27.19 -21.11 -19.36
N SER A 185 27.44 -20.71 -20.61
CA SER A 185 28.59 -19.86 -20.98
C SER A 185 28.55 -18.42 -20.41
N PHE A 186 27.52 -18.03 -19.66
CA PHE A 186 27.45 -16.70 -19.06
C PHE A 186 28.38 -16.59 -17.84
N PRO A 187 29.20 -15.52 -17.71
CA PRO A 187 30.09 -15.36 -16.56
C PRO A 187 29.35 -15.41 -15.23
N GLY A 188 29.81 -16.29 -14.33
CA GLY A 188 29.24 -16.48 -13.00
C GLY A 188 28.02 -17.40 -12.94
N MET A 189 27.70 -18.12 -14.02
CA MET A 189 26.74 -19.23 -14.00
C MET A 189 27.40 -20.47 -13.38
N ASN A 190 26.76 -21.04 -12.35
CA ASN A 190 27.26 -22.23 -11.65
C ASN A 190 26.53 -23.50 -12.12
N ALA A 191 25.23 -23.37 -12.44
CA ALA A 191 24.39 -24.46 -12.94
C ALA A 191 23.18 -23.89 -13.68
N CYS A 192 22.72 -24.56 -14.72
CA CYS A 192 21.44 -24.25 -15.34
C CYS A 192 20.74 -25.49 -15.87
N PHE A 193 19.42 -25.58 -15.65
CA PHE A 193 18.65 -26.75 -16.07
C PHE A 193 17.17 -26.40 -16.29
N PHE A 194 16.50 -27.24 -17.08
CA PHE A 194 15.05 -27.23 -17.22
C PHE A 194 14.45 -28.33 -16.34
N THR A 195 13.41 -28.00 -15.58
CA THR A 195 12.57 -28.98 -14.87
C THR A 195 11.13 -28.85 -15.32
N ASN A 196 10.40 -29.96 -15.39
CA ASN A 196 8.96 -29.93 -15.63
C ASN A 196 8.17 -29.71 -14.33
N HIS A 197 6.86 -29.48 -14.45
CA HIS A 197 5.98 -29.27 -13.28
C HIS A 197 5.83 -30.50 -12.35
N ASN A 198 6.34 -31.67 -12.76
CA ASN A 198 6.37 -32.89 -11.95
C ASN A 198 7.69 -33.04 -11.18
N GLY A 199 8.64 -32.11 -11.34
CA GLY A 199 9.93 -32.16 -10.64
C GLY A 199 10.93 -33.12 -11.29
N MET A 200 10.81 -33.39 -12.59
CA MET A 200 11.81 -34.14 -13.36
C MET A 200 12.62 -33.19 -14.22
N MET A 201 13.94 -33.38 -14.21
CA MET A 201 14.88 -32.63 -15.02
C MET A 201 14.78 -33.05 -16.49
N VAL A 202 14.67 -32.08 -17.39
CA VAL A 202 14.54 -32.31 -18.84
C VAL A 202 15.88 -32.21 -19.53
N GLU A 203 16.67 -31.19 -19.19
CA GLU A 203 18.01 -30.95 -19.73
C GLU A 203 18.80 -30.15 -18.69
N ALA A 204 20.10 -30.38 -18.58
CA ALA A 204 20.89 -29.84 -17.49
C ALA A 204 22.36 -29.67 -17.81
N ASP A 205 22.91 -28.53 -17.39
CA ASP A 205 24.33 -28.28 -17.22
C ASP A 205 24.58 -28.11 -15.72
N LEU A 206 25.09 -29.17 -15.09
CA LEU A 206 25.25 -29.28 -13.64
C LEU A 206 26.64 -29.79 -13.29
N PRO A 207 27.27 -29.27 -12.22
CA PRO A 207 28.47 -29.86 -11.65
C PRO A 207 28.22 -31.30 -11.15
N GLU A 208 29.26 -32.14 -11.15
CA GLU A 208 29.16 -33.57 -10.74
C GLU A 208 28.63 -33.79 -9.30
N TYR A 209 28.73 -32.79 -8.43
CA TYR A 209 28.26 -32.87 -7.05
C TYR A 209 26.78 -32.50 -6.86
N PHE A 210 26.08 -32.07 -7.92
CA PHE A 210 24.65 -31.76 -7.86
C PHE A 210 23.80 -33.02 -8.06
N ASP A 211 22.88 -33.27 -7.13
CA ASP A 211 21.89 -34.35 -7.26
C ASP A 211 20.68 -33.90 -8.08
N GLN A 212 20.54 -34.41 -9.30
CA GLN A 212 19.54 -33.95 -10.26
C GLN A 212 18.11 -34.03 -9.71
N ASP A 213 17.76 -35.12 -9.04
CA ASP A 213 16.40 -35.37 -8.54
C ASP A 213 16.03 -34.39 -7.42
N SER A 214 16.95 -34.16 -6.47
CA SER A 214 16.73 -33.22 -5.36
C SER A 214 16.52 -31.79 -5.88
N TYR A 215 17.35 -31.33 -6.82
CA TYR A 215 17.25 -29.97 -7.35
C TYR A 215 16.01 -29.75 -8.22
N ALA A 216 15.62 -30.75 -9.02
CA ALA A 216 14.41 -30.68 -9.81
C ALA A 216 13.15 -30.64 -8.93
N ALA A 217 13.08 -31.50 -7.91
CA ALA A 217 11.96 -31.52 -6.96
C ALA A 217 11.87 -30.21 -6.16
N LEU A 218 12.98 -29.74 -5.62
CA LEU A 218 13.04 -28.50 -4.84
C LEU A 218 12.59 -27.29 -5.66
N SER A 219 13.08 -27.17 -6.90
CA SER A 219 12.76 -26.04 -7.76
C SER A 219 11.27 -25.99 -8.10
N THR A 220 10.68 -27.15 -8.40
CA THR A 220 9.26 -27.26 -8.70
C THR A 220 8.40 -26.95 -7.48
N GLU A 221 8.80 -27.39 -6.27
CA GLU A 221 8.06 -27.11 -5.04
C GLU A 221 8.08 -25.63 -4.67
N ILE A 222 9.25 -24.98 -4.76
CA ILE A 222 9.38 -23.53 -4.51
C ILE A 222 8.51 -22.74 -5.48
N TYR A 223 8.57 -23.07 -6.78
CA TYR A 223 7.80 -22.37 -7.79
C TYR A 223 6.29 -22.57 -7.59
N ARG A 224 5.85 -23.80 -7.27
CA ARG A 224 4.45 -24.13 -6.97
C ARG A 224 3.95 -23.32 -5.77
N PHE A 225 4.71 -23.31 -4.67
CA PHE A 225 4.38 -22.54 -3.48
C PHE A 225 4.22 -21.04 -3.79
N ALA A 226 5.16 -20.47 -4.55
CA ALA A 226 5.08 -19.07 -4.95
C ALA A 226 3.82 -18.80 -5.80
N ASN A 227 3.52 -19.67 -6.76
CA ASN A 227 2.38 -19.48 -7.66
C ASN A 227 1.02 -19.60 -6.94
N GLU A 228 0.87 -20.57 -6.04
CA GLU A 228 -0.38 -20.77 -5.28
C GLU A 228 -0.65 -19.63 -4.29
N ASN A 229 0.39 -19.17 -3.58
CA ASN A 229 0.24 -18.19 -2.51
C ASN A 229 0.21 -16.75 -3.03
N VAL A 230 1.02 -16.39 -4.03
CA VAL A 230 1.02 -15.03 -4.60
C VAL A 230 -0.23 -14.80 -5.45
N GLY A 231 -0.69 -15.82 -6.19
CA GLY A 231 -1.92 -15.75 -6.99
C GLY A 231 -3.16 -15.41 -6.18
N SER A 232 -3.19 -15.78 -4.88
CA SER A 232 -4.29 -15.52 -3.96
C SER A 232 -4.46 -14.02 -3.59
N VAL A 233 -3.45 -13.17 -3.86
CA VAL A 233 -3.39 -11.77 -3.39
C VAL A 233 -3.63 -10.73 -4.51
N ARG A 234 -4.32 -11.10 -5.60
CA ARG A 234 -4.67 -10.22 -6.76
C ARG A 234 -3.50 -9.64 -7.58
N PHE A 235 -2.25 -10.06 -7.37
CA PHE A 235 -1.09 -9.54 -8.12
C PHE A 235 -0.83 -10.21 -9.49
N GLY A 236 -1.70 -11.14 -9.92
CA GLY A 236 -1.55 -11.87 -11.19
C GLY A 236 -0.75 -13.17 -11.05
N ARG A 237 -0.31 -13.74 -12.18
CA ARG A 237 0.48 -14.99 -12.22
C ARG A 237 1.96 -14.71 -11.96
N VAL A 238 2.62 -15.62 -11.25
CA VAL A 238 4.08 -15.56 -11.06
C VAL A 238 4.74 -15.80 -12.42
N LYS A 239 5.59 -14.85 -12.87
CA LYS A 239 6.39 -14.99 -14.10
C LYS A 239 7.78 -15.57 -13.82
N GLN A 240 8.34 -15.26 -12.65
CA GLN A 240 9.68 -15.65 -12.24
C GLN A 240 9.83 -15.55 -10.71
N VAL A 241 10.76 -16.31 -10.15
CA VAL A 241 11.16 -16.28 -8.72
C VAL A 241 12.67 -16.07 -8.65
N LEU A 242 13.13 -15.10 -7.86
CA LEU A 242 14.56 -14.87 -7.59
C LEU A 242 14.80 -15.05 -6.08
N ILE A 243 15.77 -15.89 -5.74
CA ILE A 243 16.19 -16.19 -4.37
C ILE A 243 17.64 -15.77 -4.23
N GLU A 244 17.94 -14.98 -3.21
CA GLU A 244 19.31 -14.57 -2.88
C GLU A 244 19.78 -15.35 -1.65
N LEU A 245 20.95 -15.98 -1.77
CA LEU A 245 21.62 -16.75 -0.73
C LEU A 245 22.97 -16.07 -0.41
N GLU A 246 23.62 -16.48 0.69
CA GLU A 246 24.86 -15.87 1.21
C GLU A 246 26.08 -15.97 0.26
N GLY A 247 25.96 -16.63 -0.90
CA GLY A 247 26.97 -16.61 -1.95
C GLY A 247 26.46 -16.92 -3.36
N GLU A 248 25.17 -17.20 -3.51
CA GLU A 248 24.55 -17.60 -4.77
C GLU A 248 23.20 -16.93 -4.96
N LYS A 249 22.73 -16.90 -6.20
CA LYS A 249 21.38 -16.52 -6.55
C LYS A 249 20.74 -17.65 -7.34
N ILE A 250 19.49 -17.96 -7.03
CA ILE A 250 18.68 -18.92 -7.79
C ILE A 250 17.59 -18.14 -8.49
N TRP A 251 17.54 -18.23 -9.82
CA TRP A 251 16.52 -17.59 -10.63
C TRP A 251 15.73 -18.64 -11.39
N MET A 252 14.45 -18.74 -11.06
CA MET A 252 13.49 -19.65 -11.69
C MET A 252 12.59 -18.85 -12.64
N ILE A 253 12.49 -19.28 -13.89
CA ILE A 253 11.74 -18.59 -14.95
C ILE A 253 10.81 -19.60 -15.63
N HIS A 254 9.53 -19.25 -15.74
CA HIS A 254 8.56 -20.07 -16.42
C HIS A 254 8.67 -19.95 -17.94
N THR A 255 8.82 -21.08 -18.63
CA THR A 255 8.98 -21.17 -20.09
C THR A 255 8.06 -22.27 -20.61
N GLY A 256 6.84 -21.92 -21.06
CA GLY A 256 5.87 -22.92 -21.53
C GLY A 256 5.46 -23.90 -20.43
N ASN A 257 5.73 -25.20 -20.61
CA ASN A 257 5.44 -26.26 -19.64
C ASN A 257 6.61 -26.59 -18.69
N GLN A 258 7.67 -25.77 -18.72
CA GLN A 258 8.91 -26.00 -17.99
C GLN A 258 9.29 -24.78 -17.14
N ILE A 259 10.18 -25.05 -16.19
CA ILE A 259 10.81 -24.04 -15.35
C ILE A 259 12.31 -24.11 -15.67
N LEU A 260 12.86 -23.02 -16.21
CA LEU A 260 14.30 -22.80 -16.32
C LEU A 260 14.82 -22.37 -14.95
N VAL A 261 15.80 -23.08 -14.42
CA VAL A 261 16.45 -22.77 -13.16
C VAL A 261 17.90 -22.40 -13.43
N LEU A 262 18.31 -21.25 -12.91
CA LEU A 262 19.67 -20.72 -13.01
C LEU A 262 20.24 -20.58 -11.61
N VAL A 263 21.36 -21.25 -11.34
CA VAL A 263 22.15 -21.08 -10.12
C VAL A 263 23.40 -20.29 -10.51
N MET A 264 23.61 -19.17 -9.84
CA MET A 264 24.64 -18.21 -10.22
C MET A 264 25.36 -17.65 -9.00
N SER A 265 26.60 -17.23 -9.17
CA SER A 265 27.35 -16.50 -8.13
C SER A 265 26.69 -15.17 -7.78
N GLU A 266 26.93 -14.69 -6.55
CA GLU A 266 26.37 -13.43 -6.04
C GLU A 266 26.68 -12.21 -6.94
N ASN A 267 27.85 -12.18 -7.56
CA ASN A 267 28.35 -11.04 -8.35
C ASN A 267 27.86 -10.99 -9.81
N VAL A 268 26.94 -11.88 -10.21
CA VAL A 268 26.40 -11.87 -11.57
C VAL A 268 25.64 -10.59 -11.91
N ASN A 269 25.93 -10.03 -13.09
CA ASN A 269 25.17 -8.91 -13.64
C ASN A 269 23.82 -9.39 -14.21
N LEU A 270 22.79 -9.32 -13.37
CA LEU A 270 21.41 -9.74 -13.71
C LEU A 270 20.82 -8.98 -14.91
N GLY A 271 21.17 -7.70 -15.11
CA GLY A 271 20.67 -6.90 -16.22
C GLY A 271 21.16 -7.41 -17.57
N SER A 272 22.47 -7.65 -17.69
CA SER A 272 23.08 -8.23 -18.89
C SER A 272 22.63 -9.67 -19.12
N LEU A 273 22.51 -10.46 -18.05
CA LEU A 273 22.01 -11.83 -18.12
C LEU A 273 20.56 -11.86 -18.65
N LYS A 274 19.68 -10.99 -18.14
CA LYS A 274 18.28 -10.89 -18.60
C LYS A 274 18.17 -10.60 -20.10
N LEU A 275 19.02 -9.71 -20.62
CA LEU A 275 19.06 -9.37 -22.05
C LEU A 275 19.58 -10.52 -22.92
N LYS A 276 20.54 -11.32 -22.43
CA LYS A 276 21.02 -12.52 -23.14
C LYS A 276 19.95 -13.63 -23.10
N LEU A 277 19.37 -13.88 -21.93
CA LEU A 277 18.31 -14.86 -21.72
C LEU A 277 17.11 -14.60 -22.63
N SER A 278 16.63 -13.36 -22.71
CA SER A 278 15.47 -13.03 -23.56
C SER A 278 15.72 -13.32 -25.04
N LYS A 279 16.96 -13.16 -25.51
CA LYS A 279 17.36 -13.52 -26.89
C LYS A 279 17.47 -15.02 -27.10
N VAL A 280 18.03 -15.76 -26.13
CA VAL A 280 18.17 -17.21 -26.21
C VAL A 280 16.80 -17.89 -26.14
N LEU A 281 15.97 -17.53 -25.16
CA LEU A 281 14.64 -18.10 -24.97
C LEU A 281 13.70 -17.82 -26.16
N ALA A 282 13.84 -16.68 -26.83
CA ALA A 282 13.07 -16.38 -28.04
C ALA A 282 13.44 -17.23 -29.26
N GLN A 283 14.53 -18.01 -29.19
CA GLN A 283 15.01 -18.88 -30.27
C GLN A 283 14.65 -20.36 -30.05
N ILE A 284 14.11 -20.72 -28.88
CA ILE A 284 13.70 -22.09 -28.54
C ILE A 284 12.24 -22.28 -28.98
N ALA A 285 11.88 -23.50 -29.40
CA ALA A 285 10.47 -23.85 -29.59
C ALA A 285 9.74 -23.69 -28.25
N GLU A 286 8.45 -23.32 -28.24
CA GLU A 286 7.68 -23.53 -27.02
C GLU A 286 7.76 -25.03 -26.66
N ILE A 287 8.32 -25.33 -25.47
CA ILE A 287 8.42 -26.67 -24.90
C ILE A 287 7.34 -26.85 -23.83
#